data_AF-M3HVE3-F1
#
_entry.id   AF-M3HVE3-F1
#
_cell.length_a   1.000
_cell.length_b   1.000
_cell.length_c   1.000
_cell.angle_alpha   90.00
_cell.angle_beta   90.00
_cell.angle_gamma   90.00
#
_symmetry.space_group_name_H-M   'P 1'
#
loop_
_entity.id
_entity.type
_entity.pdbx_description
1 polymer ?
#
loop_
_entity_poly.entity_id
_entity_poly.type
_entity_poly.pdbx_seq_one_letter_code
_entity_poly.pdbx_strand_id
1 'polypeptide(L)'
;MDQEVVLKTYNVLSEEIVLDNLLKKLIQIAIETAGATRAIYFHLHNKNLTVYLTGQSGETEIIVENFPEIDETQYPVSYLNYVFRTHRIISTRELDSSLIKDFTDPYIKEKNLNL
;
A
#
# COMPACT_ATOMS: atom_id res chain seq x y z
N MET A 1 -3.86 5.34 -18.57
CA MET A 1 -2.55 6.02 -18.53
C MET A 1 -1.63 5.11 -17.72
N ASP A 2 -0.48 4.75 -18.27
CA ASP A 2 0.41 3.74 -17.67
C ASP A 2 1.18 4.34 -16.49
N GLN A 3 0.99 3.77 -15.29
CA GLN A 3 1.66 4.24 -14.06
C GLN A 3 3.19 4.15 -14.18
N GLU A 4 3.70 3.16 -14.92
CA GLU A 4 5.13 3.00 -15.15
C GLU A 4 5.68 4.14 -16.01
N VAL A 5 4.91 4.57 -17.01
CA VAL A 5 5.27 5.71 -17.87
C VAL A 5 5.25 7.03 -17.09
N VAL A 6 4.26 7.21 -16.20
CA VAL A 6 4.20 8.38 -15.32
C VAL A 6 5.41 8.43 -14.38
N LEU A 7 5.75 7.30 -13.75
CA LEU A 7 6.90 7.17 -12.84
C LEU A 7 8.24 7.37 -13.56
N LYS A 8 8.42 6.77 -14.74
CA LYS A 8 9.66 6.94 -15.55
C LYS A 8 9.85 8.36 -16.04
N THR A 9 8.79 8.97 -16.60
CA THR A 9 8.84 10.36 -17.09
C THR A 9 9.16 11.31 -15.95
N TYR A 10 8.63 11.03 -14.77
CA TYR A 10 8.92 11.81 -13.58
C TYR A 10 10.36 11.65 -13.07
N ASN A 11 10.88 10.42 -12.99
CA ASN A 11 12.24 10.16 -12.52
C ASN A 11 13.29 10.90 -13.36
N VAL A 12 13.05 11.03 -14.67
CA VAL A 12 13.89 11.81 -15.61
C VAL A 12 13.78 13.33 -15.35
N LEU A 13 12.67 13.81 -14.78
CA LEU A 13 12.45 15.23 -14.45
C LEU A 13 12.84 15.59 -13.01
N SER A 14 13.16 14.61 -12.15
CA SER A 14 13.20 14.72 -10.68
C SER A 14 14.62 14.54 -10.08
N GLU A 15 15.68 14.88 -10.80
CA GLU A 15 17.08 14.58 -10.39
C GLU A 15 17.52 15.12 -9.00
N GLU A 16 16.72 15.91 -8.25
CA GLU A 16 17.07 16.36 -6.89
C GLU A 16 15.92 16.40 -5.84
N ILE A 17 15.11 15.35 -5.63
CA ILE A 17 14.08 15.26 -4.52
C ILE A 17 12.69 15.82 -4.87
N VAL A 18 11.96 15.16 -5.78
CA VAL A 18 10.54 15.46 -5.97
C VAL A 18 9.64 14.24 -5.72
N LEU A 19 10.09 13.00 -6.02
CA LEU A 19 9.19 11.81 -6.05
C LEU A 19 8.53 11.54 -4.70
N ASP A 20 9.34 11.52 -3.65
CA ASP A 20 8.89 11.28 -2.28
C ASP A 20 7.85 12.32 -1.88
N ASN A 21 8.07 13.59 -2.21
CA ASN A 21 7.13 14.68 -1.89
C ASN A 21 5.79 14.53 -2.62
N LEU A 22 5.81 14.05 -3.86
CA LEU A 22 4.59 13.76 -4.61
C LEU A 22 3.83 12.58 -3.97
N LEU A 23 4.53 11.47 -3.70
CA LEU A 23 3.91 10.28 -3.11
C LEU A 23 3.33 10.58 -1.73
N LYS A 24 4.03 11.36 -0.89
CA LYS A 24 3.53 11.83 0.40
C LYS A 24 2.21 12.61 0.25
N LYS A 25 2.15 13.55 -0.69
CA LYS A 25 0.91 14.31 -0.97
C LYS A 25 -0.22 13.41 -1.46
N LEU A 26 0.07 12.43 -2.32
CA LEU A 26 -0.94 11.49 -2.81
C LEU A 26 -1.49 10.59 -1.71
N ILE A 27 -0.63 10.11 -0.81
CA ILE A 27 -1.06 9.32 0.36
C ILE A 27 -1.94 10.16 1.27
N GLN A 28 -1.53 11.40 1.57
CA GLN A 28 -2.32 12.32 2.39
C GLN A 28 -3.72 12.52 1.81
N ILE A 29 -3.81 12.82 0.51
CA ILE A 29 -5.09 12.98 -0.20
C ILE A 29 -5.91 11.68 -0.17
N ALA A 30 -5.28 10.51 -0.37
CA ALA A 30 -5.98 9.23 -0.33
C ALA A 30 -6.57 8.93 1.06
N ILE A 31 -5.84 9.24 2.13
CA ILE A 31 -6.33 9.11 3.51
C ILE A 31 -7.56 9.98 3.72
N GLU A 32 -7.46 11.28 3.39
CA GLU A 32 -8.53 12.27 3.59
C GLU A 32 -9.80 11.92 2.78
N THR A 33 -9.63 11.60 1.51
CA THR A 33 -10.76 11.35 0.60
C THR A 33 -11.43 10.01 0.83
N ALA A 34 -10.70 8.99 1.27
CA ALA A 34 -11.28 7.70 1.64
C ALA A 34 -11.87 7.69 3.07
N GLY A 35 -11.60 8.72 3.88
CA GLY A 35 -11.88 8.69 5.32
C GLY A 35 -11.13 7.55 6.02
N ALA A 36 -9.95 7.18 5.51
CA ALA A 36 -9.16 6.08 6.04
C ALA A 36 -8.42 6.54 7.30
N THR A 37 -8.18 5.62 8.24
CA THR A 37 -7.34 5.92 9.41
C THR A 37 -5.86 5.77 9.10
N ARG A 38 -5.50 4.92 8.14
CA ARG A 38 -4.12 4.60 7.77
C ARG A 38 -4.02 4.29 6.29
N ALA A 39 -2.94 4.71 5.65
CA ALA A 39 -2.58 4.29 4.31
C ALA A 39 -1.09 3.91 4.23
N ILE A 40 -0.79 2.90 3.43
CA ILE A 40 0.56 2.36 3.28
C ILE A 40 0.83 2.24 1.78
N TYR A 41 1.99 2.74 1.35
CA TYR A 41 2.49 2.53 0.01
C TYR A 41 3.64 1.53 0.05
N PHE A 42 3.49 0.47 -0.74
CA PHE A 42 4.49 -0.57 -0.89
C PHE A 42 5.31 -0.34 -2.16
N HIS A 43 6.62 -0.44 -2.03
CA HIS A 43 7.54 -0.40 -3.16
C HIS A 43 7.87 -1.82 -3.61
N LEU A 44 7.73 -2.06 -4.92
CA LEU A 44 8.07 -3.34 -5.53
C LEU A 44 9.36 -3.17 -6.35
N HIS A 45 10.42 -3.86 -5.93
CA HIS A 45 11.69 -3.88 -6.64
C HIS A 45 12.20 -5.32 -6.77
N ASN A 46 12.51 -5.77 -7.99
CA ASN A 46 12.98 -7.12 -8.27
C ASN A 46 12.09 -8.24 -7.68
N LYS A 47 10.76 -8.05 -7.72
CA LYS A 47 9.73 -8.92 -7.12
C LYS A 47 9.71 -8.96 -5.58
N ASN A 48 10.52 -8.14 -4.92
CA ASN A 48 10.47 -7.97 -3.47
C ASN A 48 9.59 -6.76 -3.14
N LEU A 49 8.54 -7.01 -2.38
CA LEU A 49 7.65 -5.98 -1.88
C LEU A 49 8.16 -5.51 -0.53
N THR A 50 8.25 -4.20 -0.34
CA THR A 50 8.76 -3.56 0.89
C THR A 50 7.87 -2.38 1.25
N VAL A 51 7.81 -2.04 2.54
CA VAL A 51 7.08 -0.86 2.99
C VAL A 51 7.92 0.37 2.68
N TYR A 52 7.34 1.37 2.02
CA TYR A 52 8.10 2.58 1.66
C TYR A 52 7.53 3.85 2.27
N LEU A 53 6.20 4.00 2.33
CA LEU A 53 5.57 5.13 3.01
C LEU A 53 4.41 4.67 3.89
N THR A 54 4.32 5.25 5.08
CA THR A 54 3.21 5.07 6.01
C THR A 54 2.59 6.42 6.33
N GLY A 55 1.27 6.53 6.23
CA GLY A 55 0.51 7.70 6.65
C GLY A 55 -0.63 7.33 7.58
N GLN A 56 -0.93 8.22 8.51
CA GLN A 56 -1.98 8.08 9.52
C GLN A 56 -2.87 9.33 9.51
N SER A 57 -4.18 9.14 9.63
CA SER A 57 -5.12 10.25 9.70
C SER A 57 -4.89 11.10 10.94
N GLY A 58 -4.90 12.42 10.77
CA GLY A 58 -4.65 13.40 11.83
C GLY A 58 -3.17 13.73 12.03
N GLU A 59 -2.27 13.01 11.38
CA GLU A 59 -0.85 13.34 11.30
C GLU A 59 -0.59 14.11 10.00
N THR A 60 0.26 15.13 10.08
CA THR A 60 0.70 15.91 8.92
C THR A 60 1.93 15.30 8.25
N GLU A 61 2.62 14.39 8.95
CA GLU A 61 3.86 13.78 8.48
C GLU A 61 3.59 12.39 7.92
N ILE A 62 4.05 12.17 6.69
CA ILE A 62 4.11 10.84 6.08
C ILE A 62 5.52 10.29 6.30
N ILE A 63 5.59 9.14 6.96
CA ILE A 63 6.84 8.47 7.34
C ILE A 63 7.42 7.78 6.11
N VAL A 64 8.72 8.02 5.85
CA VAL A 64 9.49 7.25 4.87
C VAL A 64 10.14 6.09 5.60
N GLU A 65 9.76 4.87 5.21
CA GLU A 65 10.27 3.64 5.79
C GLU A 65 11.54 3.22 5.02
N ASN A 66 12.56 2.72 5.74
CA ASN A 66 13.79 2.23 5.11
C ASN A 66 13.62 0.80 4.54
N PHE A 67 12.55 0.59 3.77
CA PHE A 67 12.22 -0.68 3.12
C PHE A 67 12.27 -1.92 4.05
N PRO A 68 11.64 -1.89 5.25
CA PRO A 68 11.61 -3.07 6.10
C PRO A 68 10.92 -4.24 5.38
N GLU A 69 11.37 -5.46 5.70
CA GLU A 69 10.69 -6.67 5.28
C GLU A 69 9.23 -6.67 5.78
N ILE A 70 8.35 -7.22 4.97
CA ILE A 70 6.92 -7.28 5.30
C ILE A 70 6.69 -8.45 6.26
N ASP A 71 6.19 -8.13 7.44
CA ASP A 71 5.73 -9.10 8.43
C ASP A 71 4.22 -9.34 8.30
N GLU A 72 3.82 -10.62 8.21
CA GLU A 72 2.42 -11.07 8.17
C GLU A 72 1.62 -10.71 9.43
N THR A 73 2.29 -10.37 10.54
CA THR A 73 1.62 -9.83 11.74
C THR A 73 1.23 -8.37 11.59
N GLN A 74 1.98 -7.60 10.79
CA GLN A 74 1.80 -6.14 10.65
C GLN A 74 1.08 -5.76 9.36
N TYR A 75 1.06 -6.65 8.36
CA TYR A 75 0.53 -6.37 7.02
C TYR A 75 -0.23 -7.57 6.42
N PRO A 76 -1.22 -7.33 5.54
CA PRO A 76 -2.01 -8.39 4.92
C PRO A 76 -1.30 -8.99 3.68
N VAL A 77 -0.27 -9.79 3.91
CA VAL A 77 0.60 -10.34 2.85
C VAL A 77 -0.15 -11.12 1.78
N SER A 78 -1.14 -11.94 2.15
CA SER A 78 -1.97 -12.67 1.19
C SER A 78 -2.78 -11.75 0.28
N TYR A 79 -3.28 -10.60 0.78
CA TYR A 79 -3.95 -9.60 -0.05
C TYR A 79 -2.95 -8.97 -1.02
N LEU A 80 -1.77 -8.59 -0.53
CA LEU A 80 -0.72 -7.98 -1.36
C LEU A 80 -0.28 -8.94 -2.47
N ASN A 81 -0.07 -10.21 -2.14
CA ASN A 81 0.28 -11.26 -3.11
C ASN A 81 -0.83 -11.51 -4.13
N TYR A 82 -2.09 -11.48 -3.71
CA TYR A 82 -3.22 -11.57 -4.64
C TYR A 82 -3.24 -10.40 -5.63
N VAL A 83 -3.13 -9.17 -5.13
CA VAL A 83 -3.10 -7.96 -5.98
C VAL A 83 -1.90 -8.02 -6.92
N PHE A 84 -0.72 -8.40 -6.43
CA PHE A 84 0.49 -8.52 -7.22
C PHE A 84 0.35 -9.57 -8.34
N ARG A 85 -0.20 -10.75 -8.03
CA ARG A 85 -0.37 -11.83 -9.02
C ARG A 85 -1.45 -11.50 -10.05
N THR A 86 -2.53 -10.83 -9.65
CA THR A 86 -3.74 -10.69 -10.47
C THR A 86 -3.91 -9.30 -11.08
N HIS A 87 -3.21 -8.29 -10.56
CA HIS A 87 -3.39 -6.86 -10.88
C HIS A 87 -4.83 -6.36 -10.63
N ARG A 88 -5.61 -7.08 -9.81
CA ARG A 88 -6.99 -6.69 -9.50
C ARG A 88 -7.04 -5.95 -8.18
N ILE A 89 -7.78 -4.84 -8.17
CA ILE A 89 -8.14 -4.13 -6.94
C ILE A 89 -9.02 -5.05 -6.10
N ILE A 90 -8.81 -5.00 -4.79
CA ILE A 90 -9.48 -5.85 -3.82
C ILE A 90 -9.95 -5.01 -2.63
N SER A 91 -11.15 -5.29 -2.14
CA SER A 91 -11.74 -4.68 -0.95
C SER A 91 -12.30 -5.79 -0.07
N THR A 92 -12.11 -5.69 1.25
CA THR A 92 -12.65 -6.66 2.21
C THR A 92 -14.19 -6.71 2.18
N ARG A 93 -14.85 -5.59 1.83
CA ARG A 93 -16.33 -5.51 1.75
C ARG A 93 -16.92 -6.23 0.55
N GLU A 94 -16.19 -6.26 -0.56
CA GLU A 94 -16.66 -6.79 -1.84
C GLU A 94 -16.09 -8.18 -2.12
N LEU A 95 -15.34 -8.76 -1.17
CA LEU A 95 -14.72 -10.05 -1.38
C LEU A 95 -15.73 -11.18 -1.26
N ASP A 96 -15.72 -12.04 -2.29
CA ASP A 96 -16.38 -13.32 -2.18
C ASP A 96 -15.73 -14.12 -1.03
N SER A 97 -16.57 -14.57 -0.11
CA SER A 97 -16.22 -15.49 0.97
C SER A 97 -15.40 -16.70 0.52
N SER A 98 -15.53 -17.12 -0.74
CA SER A 98 -14.73 -18.19 -1.33
C SER A 98 -13.25 -17.82 -1.50
N LEU A 99 -12.93 -16.54 -1.79
CA LEU A 99 -11.57 -16.03 -1.94
C LEU A 99 -10.92 -15.72 -0.57
N ILE A 100 -11.71 -15.31 0.42
CA ILE A 100 -11.20 -14.98 1.78
C ILE A 100 -10.64 -16.24 2.47
N LYS A 101 -11.18 -17.43 2.19
CA LYS A 101 -10.79 -18.68 2.86
C LYS A 101 -9.30 -19.02 2.71
N ASP A 102 -8.68 -18.56 1.62
CA ASP A 102 -7.27 -18.83 1.33
C ASP A 102 -6.34 -17.77 1.97
N PHE A 103 -6.89 -16.71 2.58
CA PHE A 103 -6.12 -15.66 3.23
C PHE A 103 -5.92 -15.97 4.71
N THR A 104 -4.77 -16.54 5.05
CA THR A 104 -4.50 -17.06 6.40
C THR A 104 -3.69 -16.11 7.30
N ASP A 105 -3.28 -14.95 6.80
CA ASP A 105 -2.39 -14.02 7.52
C ASP A 105 -2.95 -13.63 8.91
N PRO A 106 -2.10 -13.56 9.95
CA PRO A 106 -2.49 -13.10 11.29
C PRO A 106 -3.13 -11.71 11.28
N TYR A 107 -2.57 -10.76 10.52
CA TYR A 107 -3.09 -9.39 10.42
C TYR A 107 -4.57 -9.34 10.01
N ILE A 108 -4.95 -10.18 9.04
CA ILE A 108 -6.31 -10.24 8.51
C ILE A 108 -7.26 -10.84 9.54
N LYS A 109 -6.83 -11.89 10.26
CA LYS A 109 -7.65 -12.53 11.29
C LYS A 109 -7.91 -11.59 12.47
N GLU A 110 -6.87 -10.89 12.93
CA GLU A 110 -6.99 -9.94 14.05
C GLU A 110 -7.90 -8.76 13.70
N LYS A 111 -7.79 -8.22 12.47
CA LYS A 111 -8.58 -7.06 12.03
C LYS A 111 -10.00 -7.43 11.56
N ASN A 112 -10.25 -8.65 11.08
CA ASN A 112 -11.61 -9.13 10.76
C ASN A 112 -12.43 -9.55 11.98
N LEU A 113 -11.85 -9.64 13.18
CA LEU A 113 -12.59 -9.90 14.42
C LEU A 113 -13.38 -8.67 14.93
N ASN A 114 -13.33 -7.53 14.23
CA ASN A 114 -13.99 -6.27 14.60
C ASN A 114 -14.90 -5.67 13.50
N LEU A 115 -15.32 -6.47 12.51
CA LEU A 115 -16.37 -6.13 11.56
C LEU A 115 -17.60 -7.01 11.83
#